data_AF-A0A7S2NMT8-F1
#
_entry.id   AF-A0A7S2NMT8-F1
#
_cell.length_a   1.000
_cell.length_b   1.000
_cell.length_c   1.000
_cell.angle_alpha   90.00
_cell.angle_beta   90.00
_cell.angle_gamma   90.00
#
_symmetry.space_group_name_H-M   'P 1'
#
loop_
_entity.id
_entity.type
_entity.pdbx_description
1 polymer ?
#
loop_
_entity_poly.entity_id
_entity_poly.type
_entity_poly.pdbx_seq_one_letter_code
_entity_poly.pdbx_strand_id
1 'polypeptide(L)'
;AALWSMWITVGGMAAVTRSKVLSICANGLWNVLKETPSVQKTTATYARNYHKRLTMAGPPLADYPTDLHVPNTSVNDLLSSQVEIELVATATNGKNCMTTAQKEALIKELEDEKCCVQLDDDNNLIRTVLMVVLTVVRADGRR
;
A
#
# COMPACT_ATOMS: atom_id res chain seq x y z
N ALA A 1 5.24 -7.53 6.86
CA ALA A 1 5.93 -8.67 6.25
C ALA A 1 5.62 -10.01 6.94
N ALA A 2 5.79 -10.12 8.27
CA ALA A 2 5.67 -11.40 8.99
C ALA A 2 4.25 -12.02 9.10
N LEU A 3 3.17 -11.25 8.91
CA LEU A 3 1.81 -11.78 9.16
C LEU A 3 1.38 -12.87 8.16
N TRP A 4 1.92 -12.83 6.93
CA TRP A 4 1.41 -13.62 5.80
C TRP A 4 2.43 -14.61 5.22
N SER A 5 3.59 -14.76 5.87
CA SER A 5 4.70 -15.57 5.37
C SER A 5 5.53 -16.10 6.52
N MET A 6 6.01 -17.33 6.39
CA MET A 6 6.93 -17.95 7.34
C MET A 6 8.35 -17.70 6.87
N TRP A 7 9.13 -16.98 7.68
CA TRP A 7 10.52 -16.66 7.39
C TRP A 7 11.42 -17.60 8.20
N ILE A 8 12.45 -18.14 7.54
CA ILE A 8 13.50 -18.90 8.19
C ILE A 8 14.68 -17.95 8.37
N THR A 9 15.01 -17.62 9.62
CA THR A 9 16.14 -16.74 9.94
C THR A 9 17.41 -17.56 10.12
N VAL A 10 18.52 -17.10 9.54
CA VAL A 10 19.84 -17.74 9.64
C VAL A 10 20.83 -16.94 10.50
N GLY A 11 20.34 -16.05 11.36
CA GLY A 11 21.15 -15.17 12.20
C GLY A 11 20.36 -14.51 13.34
N GLY A 12 21.05 -13.68 14.12
CA GLY A 12 20.44 -12.91 15.21
C GLY A 12 20.00 -11.52 14.74
N MET A 13 18.79 -11.10 15.14
CA MET A 13 18.28 -9.76 14.92
C MET A 13 18.07 -9.06 16.26
N ALA A 14 18.55 -7.82 16.38
CA ALA A 14 18.35 -6.99 17.55
C ALA A 14 17.75 -5.64 17.14
N ALA A 15 16.77 -5.17 17.92
CA ALA A 15 16.30 -3.79 17.79
C ALA A 15 17.35 -2.86 18.38
N VAL A 16 17.99 -2.05 17.52
CA VAL A 16 18.99 -1.04 17.94
C VAL A 16 18.35 0.20 18.57
N THR A 17 17.04 0.35 18.45
CA THR A 17 16.24 1.43 19.02
C THR A 17 15.05 0.86 19.79
N ARG A 18 14.36 1.70 20.59
CA ARG A 18 13.13 1.29 21.27
C ARG A 18 12.05 0.98 20.23
N SER A 19 11.68 -0.28 20.15
CA SER A 19 10.70 -0.79 19.19
C SER A 19 9.48 -1.40 19.88
N LYS A 20 8.36 -1.48 19.15
CA LYS A 20 7.17 -2.24 19.57
C LYS A 20 7.00 -3.44 18.65
N VAL A 21 6.74 -4.61 19.24
CA VAL A 21 6.40 -5.82 18.50
C VAL A 21 4.89 -5.94 18.47
N LEU A 22 4.33 -6.09 17.27
CA LEU A 22 2.92 -6.38 17.07
C LEU A 22 2.75 -7.90 16.90
N SER A 23 2.00 -8.52 17.80
CA SER A 23 1.57 -9.92 17.69
C SER A 23 0.07 -9.95 17.47
N ILE A 24 -0.36 -10.68 16.44
CA ILE A 24 -1.77 -10.80 16.07
C ILE A 24 -2.17 -12.27 16.17
N CYS A 25 -3.26 -12.55 16.89
CA CYS A 25 -3.88 -13.87 16.90
C CYS A 25 -4.60 -14.10 15.57
N ALA A 26 -4.07 -14.99 14.73
CA ALA A 26 -4.65 -15.28 13.41
C ALA A 26 -6.13 -15.68 13.49
N ASN A 27 -6.51 -16.52 14.46
CA ASN A 27 -7.90 -16.94 14.63
C ASN A 27 -8.82 -15.78 15.05
N GLY A 28 -8.34 -14.90 15.93
CA GLY A 28 -9.07 -13.69 16.31
C GLY A 28 -9.27 -12.74 15.14
N LEU A 29 -8.23 -12.54 14.33
CA LEU A 29 -8.32 -11.75 13.10
C LEU A 29 -9.39 -12.33 12.16
N TRP A 30 -9.40 -13.64 11.94
CA TRP A 30 -10.40 -14.29 11.07
C TRP A 30 -11.84 -14.08 11.54
N ASN A 31 -12.10 -14.08 12.85
CA ASN A 31 -13.44 -13.80 13.37
C ASN A 31 -13.87 -12.36 13.08
N VAL A 32 -12.98 -11.39 13.28
CA VAL A 32 -13.26 -9.97 12.95
C VAL A 32 -13.54 -9.78 11.46
N LEU A 33 -12.76 -10.44 10.59
CA LEU A 33 -12.96 -10.35 9.14
C LEU A 33 -14.31 -10.94 8.70
N LYS A 34 -14.82 -11.99 9.37
CA LYS A 34 -16.16 -12.54 9.05
C LYS A 34 -17.28 -11.56 9.37
N GLU A 35 -17.14 -10.80 10.43
CA GLU A 35 -18.14 -9.83 10.89
C GLU A 35 -18.06 -8.50 10.13
N THR A 36 -16.95 -8.22 9.46
CA THR A 36 -16.69 -6.93 8.79
C THR A 36 -16.30 -7.11 7.32
N PRO A 37 -17.27 -7.21 6.38
CA PRO A 37 -17.01 -7.53 4.98
C PRO A 37 -16.08 -6.54 4.25
N SER A 38 -16.14 -5.25 4.57
CA SER A 38 -15.25 -4.23 3.98
C SER A 38 -13.78 -4.47 4.36
N VAL A 39 -13.52 -4.71 5.65
CA VAL A 39 -12.18 -5.01 6.16
C VAL A 39 -11.69 -6.35 5.63
N GLN A 40 -12.57 -7.34 5.47
CA GLN A 40 -12.26 -8.61 4.83
C GLN A 40 -11.76 -8.43 3.40
N LYS A 41 -12.50 -7.68 2.59
CA LYS A 41 -12.15 -7.43 1.18
C LYS A 41 -10.79 -6.75 1.06
N THR A 42 -10.54 -5.72 1.87
CA THR A 42 -9.25 -5.01 1.91
C THR A 42 -8.12 -5.92 2.38
N THR A 43 -8.33 -6.70 3.44
CA THR A 43 -7.32 -7.63 3.98
C THR A 43 -6.97 -8.73 2.98
N ALA A 44 -7.97 -9.31 2.31
CA ALA A 44 -7.76 -10.33 1.29
C ALA A 44 -7.01 -9.78 0.07
N THR A 45 -7.31 -8.53 -0.31
CA THR A 45 -6.63 -7.83 -1.40
C THR A 45 -5.17 -7.58 -1.08
N TYR A 46 -4.90 -7.01 0.10
CA TYR A 46 -3.55 -6.83 0.63
C TYR A 46 -2.77 -8.14 0.60
N ALA A 47 -3.34 -9.21 1.17
CA ALA A 47 -2.66 -10.50 1.29
C ALA A 47 -2.31 -11.09 -0.08
N ARG A 48 -3.23 -11.01 -1.05
CA ARG A 48 -3.01 -11.50 -2.42
C ARG A 48 -1.91 -10.72 -3.14
N ASN A 49 -1.95 -9.39 -3.06
CA ASN A 49 -0.96 -8.52 -3.70
C ASN A 49 0.42 -8.73 -3.08
N TYR A 50 0.50 -8.78 -1.75
CA TYR A 50 1.74 -9.05 -1.04
C TYR A 50 2.33 -10.41 -1.42
N HIS A 51 1.53 -11.46 -1.45
CA HIS A 51 1.98 -12.81 -1.87
C HIS A 51 2.53 -12.82 -3.30
N LYS A 52 1.88 -12.11 -4.22
CA LYS A 52 2.35 -11.98 -5.61
C LYS A 52 3.70 -11.28 -5.68
N ARG A 53 3.89 -10.17 -4.94
CA ARG A 53 5.18 -9.45 -4.91
C ARG A 53 6.28 -10.30 -4.28
N LEU A 54 5.96 -11.03 -3.21
CA LEU A 54 6.89 -11.92 -2.53
C LEU A 54 7.38 -13.05 -3.46
N THR A 55 6.50 -13.68 -4.22
CA THR A 55 6.85 -14.79 -5.11
C THR A 55 7.52 -14.35 -6.41
N MET A 56 7.32 -13.10 -6.83
CA MET A 56 7.93 -12.53 -8.03
C MET A 56 9.25 -11.80 -7.76
N ALA A 57 9.61 -11.56 -6.49
CA ALA A 57 10.84 -10.86 -6.14
C ALA A 57 12.07 -11.74 -6.40
N GLY A 58 12.94 -11.30 -7.30
CA GLY A 58 14.21 -11.94 -7.58
C GLY A 58 14.90 -11.33 -8.81
N PRO A 59 16.22 -11.54 -8.95
CA PRO A 59 16.98 -11.05 -10.08
C PRO A 59 16.45 -11.60 -11.42
N PRO A 60 16.51 -10.83 -12.52
CA PRO A 60 17.22 -9.55 -12.66
C PRO A 60 16.36 -8.31 -12.33
N LEU A 61 15.08 -8.47 -12.01
CA LEU A 61 14.11 -7.37 -11.95
C LEU A 61 13.99 -6.74 -10.55
N ALA A 62 14.37 -7.46 -9.51
CA ALA A 62 14.38 -6.99 -8.13
C ALA A 62 15.39 -7.76 -7.28
N ASP A 63 15.70 -7.26 -6.09
CA ASP A 63 16.44 -8.02 -5.10
C ASP A 63 15.60 -9.18 -4.56
N TYR A 64 16.26 -10.22 -4.02
CA TYR A 64 15.55 -11.25 -3.27
C TYR A 64 14.94 -10.65 -1.99
N PRO A 65 13.73 -11.06 -1.62
CA PRO A 65 13.03 -10.52 -0.47
C PRO A 65 13.66 -11.01 0.85
N THR A 66 13.53 -10.20 1.89
CA THR A 66 13.95 -10.50 3.27
C THR A 66 12.74 -10.44 4.22
N ASP A 67 12.91 -10.96 5.43
CA ASP A 67 11.90 -10.89 6.51
C ASP A 67 11.57 -9.46 6.94
N LEU A 68 12.48 -8.53 6.66
CA LEU A 68 12.32 -7.09 6.89
C LEU A 68 11.74 -6.35 5.69
N HIS A 69 12.11 -6.73 4.48
CA HIS A 69 11.77 -5.98 3.26
C HIS A 69 11.46 -6.90 2.08
N VAL A 70 10.29 -6.71 1.48
CA VAL A 70 9.90 -7.30 0.19
C VAL A 70 9.85 -6.17 -0.84
N PRO A 71 10.47 -6.32 -2.02
CA PRO A 71 10.43 -5.28 -3.05
C PRO A 71 9.01 -5.01 -3.57
N ASN A 72 8.75 -3.76 -3.97
CA ASN A 72 7.47 -3.33 -4.57
C ASN A 72 6.25 -3.60 -3.67
N THR A 73 6.42 -3.42 -2.36
CA THR A 73 5.36 -3.57 -1.35
C THR A 73 5.09 -2.27 -0.60
N SER A 74 5.13 -1.12 -1.28
CA SER A 74 4.63 0.12 -0.69
C SER A 74 3.14 -0.01 -0.39
N VAL A 75 2.61 0.82 0.52
CA VAL A 75 1.19 0.73 0.93
C VAL A 75 0.26 0.83 -0.27
N ASN A 76 0.59 1.70 -1.22
CA ASN A 76 -0.14 1.90 -2.46
C ASN A 76 -0.04 0.69 -3.41
N ASP A 77 1.06 -0.07 -3.38
CA ASP A 77 1.23 -1.26 -4.23
C ASP A 77 0.37 -2.45 -3.74
N LEU A 78 0.03 -2.45 -2.46
CA LEU A 78 -0.60 -3.60 -1.80
C LEU A 78 -2.10 -3.43 -1.64
N LEU A 79 -2.58 -2.20 -1.44
CA LEU A 79 -4.00 -1.88 -1.36
C LEU A 79 -4.52 -1.57 -2.77
N SER A 80 -5.67 -2.13 -3.15
CA SER A 80 -6.21 -1.91 -4.49
C SER A 80 -6.80 -0.52 -4.64
N SER A 81 -6.60 0.08 -5.82
CA SER A 81 -7.33 1.26 -6.29
C SER A 81 -8.85 1.13 -6.16
N GLN A 82 -9.42 -0.09 -6.09
CA GLN A 82 -10.85 -0.28 -5.80
C GLN A 82 -11.27 0.27 -4.43
N VAL A 83 -10.40 0.15 -3.42
CA VAL A 83 -10.67 0.68 -2.07
C VAL A 83 -10.60 2.20 -2.10
N GLU A 84 -9.65 2.75 -2.85
CA GLU A 84 -9.50 4.18 -3.06
C GLU A 84 -10.67 4.76 -3.85
N ILE A 85 -11.16 4.07 -4.88
CA ILE A 85 -12.35 4.45 -5.66
C ILE A 85 -13.62 4.41 -4.79
N GLU A 86 -13.80 3.36 -3.98
CA GLU A 86 -14.90 3.29 -3.00
C GLU A 86 -14.81 4.43 -1.96
N LEU A 87 -13.59 4.80 -1.55
CA LEU A 87 -13.34 5.92 -0.64
C LEU A 87 -13.71 7.27 -1.27
N VAL A 88 -13.31 7.53 -2.52
CA VAL A 88 -13.74 8.70 -3.29
C VAL A 88 -15.26 8.72 -3.41
N ALA A 89 -15.88 7.58 -3.74
CA ALA A 89 -17.33 7.50 -3.88
C ALA A 89 -18.06 7.81 -2.56
N THR A 90 -17.54 7.32 -1.44
CA THR A 90 -18.12 7.53 -0.10
C THR A 90 -17.92 8.97 0.39
N ALA A 91 -16.72 9.53 0.23
CA ALA A 91 -16.39 10.88 0.69
C ALA A 91 -17.10 11.99 -0.12
N THR A 92 -17.45 11.70 -1.37
CA THR A 92 -18.13 12.66 -2.28
C THR A 92 -19.65 12.50 -2.31
N ASN A 93 -20.21 11.47 -1.67
CA ASN A 93 -21.65 11.25 -1.71
C ASN A 93 -22.39 12.30 -0.87
N GLY A 94 -23.28 13.09 -1.48
CA GLY A 94 -24.08 14.12 -0.81
C GLY A 94 -23.31 15.38 -0.39
N LYS A 95 -21.99 15.45 -0.62
CA LYS A 95 -21.19 16.68 -0.45
C LYS A 95 -20.95 17.32 -1.80
N ASN A 96 -21.22 18.62 -1.93
CA ASN A 96 -20.97 19.41 -3.15
C ASN A 96 -19.48 19.76 -3.31
N CYS A 97 -18.60 18.79 -3.05
CA CYS A 97 -17.15 19.00 -2.95
C CYS A 97 -16.41 18.74 -4.27
N MET A 98 -17.02 18.03 -5.22
CA MET A 98 -16.44 17.74 -6.53
C MET A 98 -17.53 17.62 -7.60
N THR A 99 -17.23 18.08 -8.81
CA THR A 99 -18.04 17.83 -10.00
C THR A 99 -17.88 16.39 -10.49
N THR A 100 -18.83 15.89 -11.28
CA THR A 100 -18.75 14.56 -11.92
C THR A 100 -17.47 14.40 -12.73
N ALA A 101 -17.10 15.42 -13.51
CA ALA A 101 -15.89 15.40 -14.33
C ALA A 101 -14.60 15.29 -13.49
N GLN A 102 -14.52 16.00 -12.36
CA GLN A 102 -13.39 15.90 -11.44
C GLN A 102 -13.31 14.51 -10.79
N LYS A 103 -14.47 13.90 -10.48
CA LYS A 103 -14.54 12.55 -9.93
C LYS A 103 -14.05 11.50 -10.90
N GLU A 104 -14.50 11.56 -12.15
CA GLU A 104 -14.03 10.67 -13.22
C GLU A 104 -12.54 10.83 -13.48
N ALA A 105 -12.03 12.07 -13.51
CA ALA A 105 -10.61 12.33 -13.67
C ALA A 105 -9.79 11.74 -12.52
N LEU A 106 -10.23 11.92 -11.27
CA LEU A 106 -9.55 11.36 -10.09
C LEU A 106 -9.58 9.83 -10.09
N ILE A 107 -10.72 9.22 -10.40
CA ILE A 107 -10.82 7.75 -10.52
C ILE A 107 -9.84 7.24 -11.57
N LYS A 108 -9.76 7.90 -12.73
CA LYS A 108 -8.81 7.53 -13.77
C LYS A 108 -7.36 7.65 -13.32
N GLU A 109 -7.01 8.67 -12.52
CA GLU A 109 -5.66 8.79 -11.95
C GLU A 109 -5.34 7.69 -10.94
N LEU A 110 -6.31 7.21 -10.17
CA LEU A 110 -6.16 6.08 -9.25
C LEU A 110 -6.03 4.76 -10.02
N GLU A 111 -6.80 4.58 -11.09
CA GLU A 111 -6.68 3.43 -12.01
C GLU A 111 -5.33 3.41 -12.73
N ASP A 112 -4.82 4.58 -13.13
CA ASP A 112 -3.52 4.77 -13.77
C ASP A 112 -2.34 4.74 -12.77
N GLU A 113 -2.58 4.53 -11.47
CA GLU A 113 -1.58 4.52 -10.38
C GLU A 113 -0.75 5.82 -10.28
N LYS A 114 -1.31 6.96 -10.73
CA LYS A 114 -0.63 8.27 -10.73
C LYS A 114 -0.74 9.01 -9.39
N CYS A 115 -1.69 8.60 -8.56
CA CYS A 115 -1.93 9.16 -7.24
C CYS A 115 -2.52 8.09 -6.31
N CYS A 116 -2.59 8.42 -5.02
CA CYS A 116 -3.37 7.67 -4.03
C CYS A 116 -4.25 8.61 -3.23
N VAL A 117 -5.29 8.08 -2.58
CA VAL A 117 -6.19 8.87 -1.72
C VAL A 117 -6.38 8.23 -0.36
N GLN A 118 -6.50 9.08 0.66
CA GLN A 118 -6.72 8.69 2.05
C GLN A 118 -7.63 9.71 2.75
N LEU A 119 -8.12 9.37 3.95
CA LEU A 119 -8.78 10.32 4.84
C LEU A 119 -7.78 10.79 5.91
N ASP A 120 -7.86 12.07 6.29
CA ASP A 120 -7.19 12.58 7.49
C ASP A 120 -8.06 12.39 8.75
N ASP A 121 -7.54 12.85 9.89
CA ASP A 121 -8.20 12.77 11.20
C ASP A 121 -9.55 13.53 11.24
N ASP A 122 -9.75 14.49 10.33
CA ASP A 122 -10.96 15.29 10.19
C ASP A 122 -11.93 14.74 9.11
N ASN A 123 -11.66 13.53 8.58
CA ASN A 123 -12.41 12.90 7.48
C ASN A 123 -12.40 13.70 6.16
N ASN A 124 -11.37 14.50 5.90
CA ASN A 124 -11.16 15.12 4.61
C ASN A 124 -10.44 14.16 3.67
N LEU A 125 -10.86 14.15 2.40
CA LEU A 125 -10.20 13.37 1.36
C LEU A 125 -8.89 14.05 0.94
N ILE A 126 -7.77 13.39 1.20
CA ILE A 126 -6.43 13.83 0.79
C ILE A 126 -5.97 13.01 -0.40
N ARG A 127 -5.64 13.69 -1.50
CA ARG A 127 -4.95 13.11 -2.65
C ARG A 127 -3.45 13.34 -2.52
N THR A 128 -2.66 12.27 -2.57
CA THR A 128 -1.20 12.32 -2.53
C THR A 128 -0.63 11.92 -3.89
N VAL A 129 0.37 12.66 -4.36
CA VAL A 129 1.12 12.35 -5.59
C VAL A 129 2.60 12.23 -5.26
N LEU A 130 3.25 11.20 -5.81
CA LEU A 130 4.69 11.08 -5.74
C LEU A 130 5.31 11.77 -6.96
N MET A 131 6.15 12.79 -6.71
CA MET A 131 6.93 13.43 -7.75
C MET A 131 8.39 12.99 -7.64
N VAL A 132 8.89 12.29 -8.65
CA VAL A 132 10.32 11.95 -8.77
C VAL A 132 10.98 12.99 -9.68
N VAL A 133 11.89 13.79 -9.12
CA VAL A 133 12.71 14.73 -9.88
C VAL A 133 14.07 14.10 -10.10
N LEU A 134 14.38 13.76 -11.36
CA LEU A 134 15.69 13.25 -11.75
C LEU A 134 16.54 14.41 -12.28
N THR A 135 17.71 14.60 -11.69
CA THR A 135 18.72 15.52 -12.25
C THR A 135 19.68 14.69 -13.10
N VAL A 136 19.65 14.91 -14.41
CA VAL A 136 20.61 14.28 -15.33
C VAL A 136 21.90 15.08 -15.27
N VAL A 137 22.98 14.44 -14.84
CA VAL A 137 24.33 15.01 -14.88
C VAL A 137 25.11 14.25 -15.95
N ARG A 138 25.74 14.97 -16.88
CA ARG A 138 26.61 14.35 -17.89
C ARG A 138 27.81 13.69 -17.22
N ALA A 139 28.41 12.70 -17.88
CA ALA A 139 29.59 11.99 -17.37
C ALA A 139 30.80 12.91 -17.08
N ASP A 140 30.83 14.13 -17.65
CA ASP A 140 31.83 15.16 -17.42
C ASP A 140 31.49 16.12 -16.25
N GLY A 141 30.43 15.82 -15.48
CA GLY A 141 30.03 16.60 -14.31
C GLY A 141 29.37 17.94 -14.61
N ARG A 142 29.08 18.25 -15.89
CA ARG A 142 28.36 19.47 -16.26
C ARG A 142 26.85 19.20 -16.27
N ARG A 143 26.10 20.12 -15.64
CA ARG A 143 24.63 20.14 -15.67
C ARG A 143 24.12 20.48 -17.06
#